data_AF-X1R0D2-F1
#
_entry.id   AF-X1R0D2-F1
#
_cell.length_a   1.000
_cell.length_b   1.000
_cell.length_c   1.000
_cell.angle_alpha   90.00
_cell.angle_beta   90.00
_cell.angle_gamma   90.00
#
_symmetry.space_group_name_H-M   'P 1'
#
loop_
_entity.id
_entity.type
_entity.pdbx_description
1 polymer ?
#
loop_
_entity_poly.entity_id
_entity_poly.type
_entity_poly.pdbx_seq_one_letter_code
_entity_poly.pdbx_strand_id
1 'polypeptide(L)'
;MDNGGAGGFWENFGILIPVIIIMLFSIFFKRRRGGKTHLEMVASLLSEINHNLEITDTFSSNWQIKKKLKTDNWNRNKDKIDFLDQELQNNLSNAFSLAEDFNQRIADAKRYKSTSYLAGIQADKLIEPLAKSKNELDEWLQANYQAELSQRGRGLFG
;
A
#
# COMPACT_ATOMS: atom_id res chain seq x y z
N MET A 1 16.83 -13.19 -32.65
CA MET A 1 16.36 -12.15 -31.73
C MET A 1 15.39 -12.82 -30.77
N ASP A 2 15.87 -13.15 -29.58
CA ASP A 2 15.08 -13.77 -28.52
C ASP A 2 14.22 -12.69 -27.86
N ASN A 3 12.90 -12.82 -27.97
CA ASN A 3 11.95 -12.02 -27.21
C ASN A 3 11.53 -12.86 -26.00
N GLY A 4 12.22 -12.63 -24.87
CA GLY A 4 11.93 -13.24 -23.58
C GLY A 4 10.47 -13.00 -23.18
N GLY A 5 9.78 -14.09 -22.84
CA GLY A 5 8.38 -14.09 -22.47
C GLY A 5 8.11 -13.36 -21.16
N ALA A 6 7.31 -12.30 -21.25
CA ALA A 6 6.60 -11.68 -20.13
C ALA A 6 5.21 -12.33 -19.95
N GLY A 7 5.13 -13.65 -20.12
CA GLY A 7 3.87 -14.40 -20.19
C GLY A 7 3.46 -15.13 -18.91
N GLY A 8 4.09 -14.86 -17.76
CA GLY A 8 3.82 -15.62 -16.52
C GLY A 8 3.39 -14.78 -15.31
N PHE A 9 3.46 -13.44 -15.38
CA PHE A 9 3.19 -12.58 -14.22
C PHE A 9 1.69 -12.30 -13.98
N TRP A 10 0.84 -12.38 -15.01
CA TRP A 10 -0.55 -11.90 -14.94
C TRP A 10 -1.60 -12.97 -14.63
N GLU A 11 -1.29 -14.25 -14.84
CA GLU A 11 -2.31 -15.34 -14.82
C GLU A 11 -2.70 -15.80 -13.39
N ASN A 12 -1.83 -15.61 -12.39
CA ASN A 12 -2.11 -16.04 -11.02
C ASN A 12 -2.79 -14.99 -10.13
N PHE A 13 -2.89 -13.72 -10.57
CA PHE A 13 -3.49 -12.67 -9.75
C PHE A 13 -5.03 -12.70 -9.73
N GLY A 14 -5.68 -13.29 -10.74
CA GLY A 14 -7.14 -13.29 -10.86
C GLY A 14 -7.88 -13.97 -9.69
N ILE A 15 -7.27 -14.98 -9.06
CA ILE A 15 -7.86 -15.73 -7.94
C ILE A 15 -7.35 -15.24 -6.58
N LEU A 16 -6.10 -14.77 -6.50
CA LEU A 16 -5.50 -14.26 -5.26
C LEU A 16 -6.09 -12.91 -4.84
N ILE A 17 -6.36 -12.00 -5.80
CA ILE A 17 -6.93 -10.68 -5.54
C ILE A 17 -8.24 -10.75 -4.74
N PRO A 18 -9.28 -11.52 -5.14
CA PRO A 18 -10.54 -11.54 -4.40
C PRO A 18 -10.43 -12.13 -2.98
N VAL A 19 -9.57 -13.14 -2.78
CA VAL A 19 -9.36 -13.74 -1.44
C VAL A 19 -8.69 -12.74 -0.49
N ILE A 20 -7.68 -12.03 -0.99
CA ILE A 20 -6.99 -10.99 -0.22
C ILE A 20 -7.95 -9.85 0.12
N ILE A 21 -8.76 -9.38 -0.84
CA ILE A 21 -9.75 -8.31 -0.60
C ILE A 21 -10.75 -8.72 0.47
N ILE A 22 -11.33 -9.92 0.42
CA ILE A 22 -12.29 -10.41 1.42
C ILE A 22 -11.63 -10.50 2.81
N MET A 23 -10.38 -10.96 2.87
CA MET A 23 -9.66 -11.09 4.13
C MET A 23 -9.35 -9.72 4.76
N LEU A 24 -8.85 -8.76 3.97
CA LEU A 24 -8.62 -7.38 4.40
C LEU A 24 -9.92 -6.73 4.90
N PHE A 25 -11.05 -7.02 4.24
CA PHE A 25 -12.36 -6.52 4.66
C PHE A 25 -12.79 -7.07 6.02
N SER A 26 -12.56 -8.38 6.28
CA SER A 26 -12.88 -9.01 7.56
C SER A 26 -12.06 -8.45 8.73
N ILE A 27 -10.79 -8.13 8.48
CA ILE A 27 -9.87 -7.56 9.47
C ILE A 27 -10.25 -6.11 9.77
N PHE A 28 -10.57 -5.33 8.74
CA PHE A 28 -10.97 -3.93 8.89
C PHE A 28 -12.24 -3.75 9.74
N PHE A 29 -13.19 -4.69 9.67
CA PHE A 29 -14.42 -4.65 10.46
C PHE A 29 -14.25 -5.07 11.94
N LYS A 30 -13.20 -5.81 12.30
CA LYS A 30 -12.99 -6.30 13.68
C LYS A 30 -12.30 -5.28 14.61
N ARG A 31 -12.27 -4.01 14.22
CA ARG A 31 -11.49 -2.92 14.80
C ARG A 31 -12.07 -2.34 16.10
N ARG A 32 -12.25 -3.16 17.14
CA ARG A 32 -12.48 -2.68 18.52
C ARG A 32 -11.80 -3.62 19.53
N ARG A 33 -10.68 -3.17 20.13
CA ARG A 33 -10.08 -3.58 21.45
C ARG A 33 -8.75 -4.35 21.50
N GLY A 34 -7.89 -4.35 20.48
CA GLY A 34 -6.51 -4.88 20.61
C GLY A 34 -5.48 -3.95 19.97
N GLY A 35 -4.25 -3.92 20.49
CA GLY A 35 -3.11 -3.36 19.75
C GLY A 35 -3.02 -4.04 18.38
N LYS A 36 -2.72 -3.29 17.32
CA LYS A 36 -2.65 -3.84 15.96
C LYS A 36 -1.54 -4.89 15.93
N THR A 37 -1.87 -6.13 15.56
CA THR A 37 -0.86 -7.17 15.31
C THR A 37 -0.03 -6.83 14.07
N HIS A 38 1.12 -7.49 13.87
CA HIS A 38 1.93 -7.29 12.66
C HIS A 38 1.11 -7.54 11.39
N LEU A 39 0.31 -8.61 11.37
CA LEU A 39 -0.64 -8.86 10.27
C LEU A 39 -1.62 -7.71 10.04
N GLU A 40 -2.20 -7.13 11.09
CA GLU A 40 -3.14 -6.02 10.95
C GLU A 40 -2.45 -4.75 10.44
N MET A 41 -1.18 -4.54 10.83
CA MET A 41 -0.37 -3.44 10.30
C MET A 41 -0.07 -3.63 8.81
N VAL A 42 0.44 -4.79 8.41
CA VAL A 42 0.74 -5.12 7.00
C VAL A 42 -0.53 -5.07 6.15
N ALA A 43 -1.63 -5.68 6.61
CA ALA A 43 -2.93 -5.60 5.96
C ALA A 43 -3.40 -4.14 5.75
N SER A 44 -3.23 -3.28 6.76
CA SER A 44 -3.60 -1.88 6.66
C SER A 44 -2.74 -1.11 5.65
N LEU A 45 -1.43 -1.39 5.58
CA LEU A 45 -0.52 -0.79 4.62
C LEU A 45 -0.82 -1.27 3.20
N LEU A 46 -1.06 -2.57 3.00
CA LEU A 46 -1.48 -3.13 1.71
C LEU A 46 -2.78 -2.51 1.21
N SER A 47 -3.79 -2.38 2.07
CA SER A 47 -5.05 -1.73 1.70
C SER A 47 -4.84 -0.25 1.30
N GLU A 48 -3.94 0.45 2.00
CA GLU A 48 -3.60 1.84 1.71
C GLU A 48 -2.84 1.99 0.38
N ILE A 49 -1.84 1.13 0.13
CA ILE A 49 -1.07 1.11 -1.11
C ILE A 49 -1.98 0.80 -2.31
N ASN A 50 -2.87 -0.19 -2.20
CA ASN A 50 -3.83 -0.52 -3.26
C ASN A 50 -4.74 0.69 -3.58
N HIS A 51 -5.22 1.40 -2.56
CA HIS A 51 -6.01 2.61 -2.79
C HIS A 51 -5.21 3.74 -3.44
N ASN A 52 -3.93 3.86 -3.10
CA ASN A 52 -3.04 4.86 -3.69
C ASN A 52 -2.71 4.55 -5.16
N LEU A 53 -2.54 3.27 -5.51
CA LEU A 53 -2.42 2.84 -6.91
C LEU A 53 -3.68 3.21 -7.71
N GLU A 54 -4.87 2.95 -7.18
CA GLU A 54 -6.15 3.35 -7.81
C GLU A 54 -6.24 4.86 -8.04
N ILE A 55 -5.86 5.67 -7.04
CA ILE A 55 -5.83 7.13 -7.17
C ILE A 55 -4.83 7.58 -8.23
N THR A 56 -3.66 6.93 -8.26
CA THR A 56 -2.59 7.25 -9.21
C THR A 56 -3.04 6.97 -10.64
N ASP A 57 -3.63 5.81 -10.88
CA ASP A 57 -4.20 5.42 -12.19
C ASP A 57 -5.33 6.36 -12.64
N THR A 58 -6.24 6.70 -11.70
CA THR A 58 -7.31 7.67 -11.98
C THR A 58 -6.74 9.06 -12.28
N PHE A 59 -5.69 9.48 -11.58
CA PHE A 59 -5.04 10.77 -11.81
C PHE A 59 -4.31 10.80 -13.16
N SER A 60 -3.62 9.73 -13.56
CA SER A 60 -2.97 9.64 -14.87
C SER A 60 -3.99 9.71 -16.00
N SER A 61 -5.19 9.13 -15.80
CA SER A 61 -6.31 9.23 -16.75
C SER A 61 -7.00 10.60 -16.74
N ASN A 62 -7.07 11.25 -15.57
CA ASN A 62 -7.70 12.55 -15.39
C ASN A 62 -6.91 13.40 -14.37
N TRP A 63 -5.92 14.12 -14.89
CA TRP A 63 -5.00 14.97 -14.11
C TRP A 63 -5.70 16.12 -13.37
N GLN A 64 -6.96 16.44 -13.71
CA GLN A 64 -7.73 17.49 -13.05
C GLN A 64 -8.27 17.05 -11.68
N ILE A 65 -8.20 15.74 -11.37
CA ILE A 65 -8.65 15.20 -10.10
C ILE A 65 -7.75 15.68 -8.97
N LYS A 66 -8.34 16.31 -7.96
CA LYS A 66 -7.62 16.87 -6.81
C LYS A 66 -7.65 15.94 -5.59
N LYS A 67 -7.67 14.63 -5.82
CA LYS A 67 -7.73 13.60 -4.77
C LYS A 67 -6.33 13.40 -4.20
N LYS A 68 -6.23 13.33 -2.87
CA LYS A 68 -4.98 13.06 -2.14
C LYS A 68 -4.82 11.56 -1.95
N LEU A 69 -3.59 11.10 -1.97
CA LEU A 69 -3.19 9.76 -1.54
C LEU A 69 -3.37 9.61 -0.04
N LYS A 70 -3.68 8.39 0.40
CA LYS A 70 -3.78 8.05 1.82
C LYS A 70 -2.38 7.77 2.37
N THR A 71 -2.04 8.41 3.48
CA THR A 71 -0.77 8.20 4.21
C THR A 71 -1.00 8.03 5.72
N ASP A 72 -2.26 7.86 6.13
CA ASP A 72 -2.66 7.85 7.54
C ASP A 72 -2.18 6.59 8.28
N ASN A 73 -2.27 5.41 7.65
CA ASN A 73 -1.79 4.20 8.31
C ASN A 73 -0.27 4.16 8.30
N TRP A 74 0.38 4.62 7.24
CA TRP A 74 1.83 4.79 7.23
C TRP A 74 2.30 5.65 8.41
N ASN A 75 1.77 6.87 8.53
CA ASN A 75 2.19 7.81 9.58
C ASN A 75 1.96 7.31 11.01
N ARG A 76 1.00 6.40 11.22
CA ARG A 76 0.72 5.80 12.53
C ARG A 76 1.59 4.59 12.86
N ASN A 77 2.13 3.91 11.85
CA ASN A 77 2.78 2.62 12.00
C ASN A 77 4.25 2.62 11.58
N LYS A 78 4.78 3.66 10.92
CA LYS A 78 6.16 3.70 10.39
C LYS A 78 7.27 3.47 11.44
N ASP A 79 7.00 3.79 12.70
CA ASP A 79 7.95 3.56 13.81
C ASP A 79 7.77 2.18 14.48
N LYS A 80 6.88 1.33 13.95
CA LYS A 80 6.45 0.03 14.52
C LYS A 80 6.55 -1.12 13.51
N ILE A 81 7.29 -0.91 12.43
CA ILE A 81 7.52 -1.89 11.36
C ILE A 81 8.94 -2.48 11.41
N ASP A 82 9.57 -2.45 12.58
CA ASP A 82 10.88 -3.06 12.83
C ASP A 82 10.89 -4.58 12.62
N PHE A 83 9.72 -5.21 12.65
CA PHE A 83 9.52 -6.62 12.30
C PHE A 83 9.63 -6.90 10.78
N LEU A 84 9.57 -5.88 9.93
CA LEU A 84 9.84 -6.01 8.49
C LEU A 84 11.35 -5.93 8.28
N ASP A 85 11.86 -6.56 7.23
CA ASP A 85 13.28 -6.41 6.87
C ASP A 85 13.59 -4.96 6.46
N GLN A 86 14.87 -4.59 6.57
CA GLN A 86 15.32 -3.21 6.34
C GLN A 86 15.08 -2.74 4.89
N GLU A 87 15.15 -3.65 3.92
CA GLU A 87 14.92 -3.30 2.51
C GLU A 87 13.44 -2.92 2.30
N LEU A 88 12.52 -3.72 2.82
CA LEU A 88 11.09 -3.45 2.79
C LEU A 88 10.73 -2.15 3.53
N GLN A 89 11.32 -1.91 4.70
CA GLN A 89 11.14 -0.63 5.42
C GLN A 89 11.59 0.56 4.56
N ASN A 90 12.74 0.46 3.90
CA ASN A 90 13.27 1.52 3.04
C ASN A 90 12.36 1.75 1.81
N ASN A 91 11.87 0.68 1.18
CA ASN A 91 10.98 0.78 0.03
C ASN A 91 9.64 1.42 0.40
N LEU A 92 9.05 1.03 1.54
CA LEU A 92 7.83 1.65 2.07
C LEU A 92 8.06 3.13 2.37
N SER A 93 9.16 3.46 3.04
CA SER A 93 9.51 4.85 3.36
C SER A 93 9.64 5.70 2.10
N ASN A 94 10.33 5.19 1.08
CA ASN A 94 10.46 5.86 -0.22
C ASN A 94 9.09 6.06 -0.90
N ALA A 95 8.28 5.00 -0.99
CA ALA A 95 6.97 5.07 -1.63
C ALA A 95 6.03 6.07 -0.93
N PHE A 96 5.98 6.06 0.40
CA PHE A 96 5.15 6.98 1.16
C PHE A 96 5.70 8.41 1.20
N SER A 97 7.02 8.60 1.13
CA SER A 97 7.61 9.95 0.96
C SER A 97 7.16 10.57 -0.37
N LEU A 98 7.21 9.81 -1.46
CA LEU A 98 6.70 10.27 -2.75
C LEU A 98 5.19 10.57 -2.70
N ALA A 99 4.43 9.78 -1.93
CA ALA A 99 3.00 10.00 -1.76
C ALA A 99 2.70 11.29 -0.99
N GLU A 100 3.51 11.63 0.00
CA GLU A 100 3.43 12.89 0.75
C GLU A 100 3.78 14.10 -0.14
N ASP A 101 4.82 13.99 -0.96
CA ASP A 101 5.19 15.01 -1.94
C ASP A 101 4.05 15.27 -2.95
N PHE A 102 3.43 14.20 -3.45
CA PHE A 102 2.24 14.30 -4.30
C PHE A 102 1.10 15.04 -3.58
N ASN A 103 0.83 14.67 -2.33
CA ASN A 103 -0.21 15.30 -1.53
C ASN A 103 0.03 16.79 -1.28
N GLN A 104 1.29 17.18 -1.12
CA GLN A 104 1.69 18.57 -0.98
C GLN A 104 1.42 19.34 -2.28
N ARG A 105 1.80 18.79 -3.43
CA ARG A 105 1.51 19.42 -4.75
C ARG A 105 0.02 19.57 -5.02
N ILE A 106 -0.80 18.59 -4.64
CA ILE A 106 -2.27 18.69 -4.72
C ILE A 106 -2.80 19.79 -3.79
N ALA A 107 -2.23 19.93 -2.60
CA ALA A 107 -2.62 20.98 -1.66
C ALA A 107 -2.27 22.38 -2.21
N ASP A 108 -1.09 22.55 -2.78
CA ASP A 108 -0.65 23.80 -3.38
C ASP A 108 -1.48 24.15 -4.62
N ALA A 109 -1.77 23.19 -5.49
CA ALA A 109 -2.64 23.39 -6.64
C ALA A 109 -4.06 23.81 -6.23
N LYS A 110 -4.59 23.27 -5.12
CA LYS A 110 -5.87 23.71 -4.53
C LYS A 110 -5.77 25.14 -4.02
N ARG A 111 -4.70 25.46 -3.27
CA ARG A 111 -4.47 26.78 -2.66
C ARG A 111 -4.37 27.88 -3.71
N TYR A 112 -3.62 27.65 -4.77
CA TYR A 112 -3.39 28.63 -5.84
C TYR A 112 -4.44 28.60 -6.95
N LYS A 113 -5.47 27.73 -6.84
CA LYS A 113 -6.53 27.51 -7.85
C LYS A 113 -6.00 27.28 -9.27
N SER A 114 -4.77 26.80 -9.39
CA SER A 114 -4.09 26.73 -10.66
C SER A 114 -4.04 25.29 -11.16
N THR A 115 -4.65 25.08 -12.31
CA THR A 115 -4.66 23.81 -13.03
C THR A 115 -3.29 23.49 -13.64
N SER A 116 -2.44 24.50 -13.90
CA SER A 116 -1.09 24.25 -14.43
C SER A 116 -0.19 23.50 -13.43
N TYR A 117 -0.41 23.67 -12.13
CA TYR A 117 0.31 22.88 -11.11
C TYR A 117 -0.08 21.40 -11.14
N LEU A 118 -1.33 21.08 -11.49
CA LEU A 118 -1.80 19.69 -11.56
C LEU A 118 -1.19 18.95 -12.76
N ALA A 119 -1.07 19.62 -13.91
CA ALA A 119 -0.46 19.04 -15.10
C ALA A 119 1.04 18.71 -14.92
N GLY A 120 1.71 19.35 -13.95
CA GLY A 120 3.12 19.09 -13.62
C GLY A 120 3.32 17.99 -12.56
N ILE A 121 2.26 17.37 -12.04
CA ILE A 121 2.36 16.30 -11.05
C ILE A 121 2.63 14.99 -11.79
N GLN A 122 3.82 14.42 -11.57
CA GLN A 122 4.25 13.16 -12.19
C GLN A 122 3.77 11.98 -11.35
N ALA A 123 2.47 11.69 -11.43
CA ALA A 123 1.84 10.59 -10.70
C ALA A 123 2.44 9.23 -11.06
N ASP A 124 2.87 9.05 -12.32
CA ASP A 124 3.44 7.80 -12.82
C ASP A 124 4.68 7.34 -12.04
N LYS A 125 5.42 8.27 -11.44
CA LYS A 125 6.59 7.97 -10.59
C LYS A 125 6.23 7.22 -9.29
N LEU A 126 4.96 7.20 -8.90
CA LEU A 126 4.48 6.47 -7.74
C LEU A 126 4.14 5.02 -8.05
N ILE A 127 3.88 4.68 -9.32
CA ILE A 127 3.38 3.35 -9.70
C ILE A 127 4.40 2.28 -9.33
N GLU A 128 5.65 2.44 -9.75
CA GLU A 128 6.70 1.46 -9.51
C GLU A 128 7.04 1.30 -8.01
N PRO A 129 7.29 2.39 -7.23
CA PRO A 129 7.52 2.27 -5.79
C PRO A 129 6.34 1.63 -5.04
N LEU A 130 5.10 2.03 -5.34
CA LEU A 130 3.91 1.47 -4.69
C LEU A 130 3.71 -0.01 -5.06
N ALA A 131 3.92 -0.37 -6.33
CA ALA A 131 3.80 -1.76 -6.78
C ALA A 131 4.88 -2.65 -6.17
N LYS A 132 6.12 -2.16 -6.07
CA LYS A 132 7.21 -2.87 -5.41
C LYS A 132 6.88 -3.12 -3.94
N SER A 133 6.54 -2.08 -3.19
CA SER A 133 6.17 -2.22 -1.77
C SER A 133 4.94 -3.11 -1.55
N LYS A 134 3.98 -3.10 -2.49
CA LYS A 134 2.84 -4.03 -2.45
C LYS A 134 3.31 -5.48 -2.55
N ASN A 135 4.14 -5.81 -3.54
CA ASN A 135 4.59 -7.18 -3.76
C ASN A 135 5.39 -7.71 -2.57
N GLU A 136 6.30 -6.89 -2.01
CA GLU A 136 7.10 -7.28 -0.86
C GLU A 136 6.25 -7.48 0.41
N LEU A 137 5.23 -6.64 0.63
CA LEU A 137 4.28 -6.85 1.72
C LEU A 137 3.40 -8.09 1.49
N ASP A 138 3.00 -8.38 0.25
CA ASP A 138 2.25 -9.59 -0.11
C ASP A 138 3.11 -10.85 0.17
N GLU A 139 4.40 -10.83 -0.20
CA GLU A 139 5.36 -11.90 0.08
C GLU A 139 5.59 -12.10 1.59
N TRP A 140 5.81 -11.00 2.33
CA TRP A 140 5.93 -11.06 3.78
C TRP A 140 4.68 -11.65 4.41
N LEU A 141 3.49 -11.25 3.96
CA LEU A 141 2.22 -11.75 4.46
C LEU A 141 2.11 -13.26 4.25
N GLN A 142 2.45 -13.75 3.05
CA GLN A 142 2.40 -15.18 2.74
C GLN A 142 3.39 -16.00 3.59
N ALA A 143 4.62 -15.51 3.74
CA ALA A 143 5.66 -16.20 4.50
C ALA A 143 5.35 -16.27 6.01
N ASN A 144 4.70 -15.23 6.56
CA ASN A 144 4.48 -15.08 7.99
C ASN A 144 3.05 -15.41 8.44
N TYR A 145 2.13 -15.69 7.51
CA TYR A 145 0.70 -15.89 7.78
C TYR A 145 0.43 -16.92 8.89
N GLN A 146 1.00 -18.12 8.75
CA GLN A 146 0.74 -19.23 9.67
C GLN A 146 1.40 -19.03 11.05
N ALA A 147 2.58 -18.40 11.07
CA ALA A 147 3.29 -18.08 12.30
C ALA A 147 2.52 -17.04 13.12
N GLU A 148 2.05 -15.97 12.48
CA GLU A 148 1.30 -14.89 13.12
C GLU A 148 -0.10 -15.34 13.59
N LEU A 149 -0.78 -16.20 12.82
CA LEU A 149 -2.05 -16.82 13.27
C LEU A 149 -1.86 -17.68 14.52
N SER A 150 -0.75 -18.42 14.58
CA SER A 150 -0.43 -19.28 15.74
C SER A 150 -0.11 -18.48 16.99
N GLN A 151 0.53 -17.31 16.84
CA GLN A 151 0.74 -16.36 17.94
C GLN A 151 -0.58 -15.78 18.47
N ARG A 152 -1.58 -15.58 17.60
CA ARG A 152 -2.93 -15.12 17.99
C ARG A 152 -3.69 -16.12 18.86
N GLY A 153 -3.40 -17.43 18.73
CA GLY A 153 -4.06 -18.50 19.48
C GLY A 153 -3.46 -18.82 20.85
N ARG A 154 -2.20 -18.43 21.11
CA ARG A 154 -1.47 -18.76 22.36
C ARG A 154 -1.80 -17.86 23.55
N GLY A 155 -2.60 -16.80 23.38
CA GLY A 155 -2.87 -15.80 24.43
C GLY A 155 -4.07 -16.08 25.35
N LEU A 156 -4.69 -17.26 25.31
CA LEU A 156 -5.92 -17.56 26.09
C LEU A 156 -5.77 -18.68 27.15
N PHE A 157 -4.56 -19.20 27.35
CA PHE A 157 -4.25 -20.15 28.43
C PHE A 157 -2.88 -19.83 29.05
N GLY A 158 -2.85 -18.76 29.84
CA GLY A 158 -1.72 -18.37 30.70
C GLY A 158 -2.27 -17.64 31.92
#